data_AF-A0A8T2MS63-F1
#
_entry.id   AF-A0A8T2MS63-F1
#
_cell.length_a   1.000
_cell.length_b   1.000
_cell.length_c   1.000
_cell.angle_alpha   90.00
_cell.angle_beta   90.00
_cell.angle_gamma   90.00
#
_symmetry.space_group_name_H-M   'P 1'
#
loop_
_entity.id
_entity.type
_entity.pdbx_description
1 polymer ?
#
loop_
_entity_poly.entity_id
_entity_poly.type
_entity_poly.pdbx_seq_one_letter_code
_entity_poly.pdbx_strand_id
1 'polypeptide(L)'
;MYTDLATIYERAGRVEGRNGSITQIPILTMPNDVYVDRQLHNRQIYPPINVLPSLSRLMKSAIGEGMTRKDHADVSNQLYACYAIGKDVQAMKAVVGEEALTSDDLLYLEFLQKFEKNFIAQGPYDNRTVYETLDIGWQLLRIFPKEMLKRIPQSTLAEFYPRESAARH
;
A
#
# COMPACT_ATOMS: atom_id res chain seq x y z
N MET A 1 32.77 -8.33 -2.12
CA MET A 1 31.45 -7.79 -2.48
C MET A 1 30.47 -7.77 -1.31
N TYR A 2 29.99 -8.90 -0.79
CA TYR A 2 29.02 -8.90 0.33
C TYR A 2 29.53 -8.19 1.58
N THR A 3 30.77 -8.47 2.00
CA THR A 3 31.42 -7.80 3.13
C THR A 3 31.59 -6.30 2.88
N ASP A 4 31.97 -5.89 1.67
CA ASP A 4 32.14 -4.48 1.32
C ASP A 4 30.80 -3.73 1.37
N LEU A 5 29.72 -4.33 0.86
CA LEU A 5 28.38 -3.77 0.96
C LEU A 5 27.88 -3.73 2.42
N ALA A 6 28.16 -4.76 3.21
CA ALA A 6 27.80 -4.80 4.63
C ALA A 6 28.45 -3.62 5.39
N THR A 7 29.72 -3.30 5.10
CA THR A 7 30.42 -2.18 5.75
C THR A 7 29.74 -0.82 5.54
N ILE A 8 28.94 -0.68 4.48
CA ILE A 8 28.17 0.53 4.19
C ILE A 8 26.78 0.46 4.85
N TYR A 9 26.06 -0.66 4.67
CA TYR A 9 24.67 -0.80 5.10
C TYR A 9 24.50 -0.99 6.61
N GLU A 10 25.51 -1.50 7.32
CA GLU A 10 25.47 -1.66 8.78
C GLU A 10 25.65 -0.32 9.52
N ARG A 11 25.91 0.78 8.81
CA ARG A 11 26.11 2.12 9.39
C ARG A 11 24.80 2.93 9.55
N ALA A 12 23.65 2.27 9.52
CA ALA A 12 22.34 2.86 9.77
C ALA A 12 21.80 2.44 11.15
N GLY A 13 21.07 3.31 11.83
CA GLY A 13 20.47 3.03 13.13
C GLY A 13 20.55 4.18 14.12
N ARG A 14 20.21 3.87 15.37
CA ARG A 14 20.29 4.79 16.51
C ARG A 14 21.33 4.29 17.50
N VAL A 15 22.11 5.21 18.08
CA VAL A 15 23.09 4.90 19.12
C VAL A 15 22.45 5.11 20.48
N GLU A 16 22.60 4.13 21.39
CA GLU A 16 22.12 4.23 22.76
C GLU A 16 22.76 5.44 23.48
N GLY A 17 21.97 6.17 24.27
CA GLY A 17 22.40 7.40 24.93
C GLY A 17 22.54 8.63 24.02
N ARG A 18 22.24 8.51 22.71
CA ARG A 18 22.20 9.65 21.78
C ARG A 18 20.80 9.85 21.19
N ASN A 19 20.46 11.12 20.97
CA ASN A 19 19.16 11.53 20.43
C ASN A 19 19.09 11.49 18.89
N GLY A 20 20.23 11.37 18.20
CA GLY A 20 20.28 11.31 16.74
C GLY A 20 20.13 9.89 16.19
N SER A 21 19.70 9.79 14.94
CA SER A 21 19.62 8.54 14.16
C SER A 21 20.15 8.74 12.74
N ILE A 22 20.62 7.68 12.12
CA ILE A 22 21.02 7.64 10.71
C ILE A 22 20.06 6.73 9.96
N THR A 23 19.32 7.29 9.00
CA THR A 23 18.44 6.54 8.09
C THR A 23 19.06 6.53 6.70
N GLN A 24 19.23 5.34 6.12
CA GLN A 24 19.76 5.18 4.77
C GLN A 24 18.64 4.79 3.79
N ILE A 25 18.58 5.45 2.63
CA ILE A 25 17.71 5.10 1.51
C ILE A 25 18.59 4.86 0.28
N PRO A 26 19.18 3.66 0.14
CA PRO A 26 20.02 3.34 -1.00
C PRO A 26 19.19 3.15 -2.27
N ILE A 27 19.65 3.71 -3.38
CA ILE A 27 19.03 3.53 -4.69
C ILE A 27 19.88 2.53 -5.46
N LEU A 28 19.30 1.37 -5.76
CA LEU A 28 19.91 0.35 -6.61
C LEU A 28 19.12 0.28 -7.92
N THR A 29 19.83 0.32 -9.05
CA THR A 29 19.25 0.00 -10.36
C THR A 29 19.79 -1.37 -10.76
N MET A 30 18.94 -2.42 -10.74
CA MET A 30 19.38 -3.70 -11.26
C MET A 30 19.29 -3.69 -12.80
N PRO A 31 20.25 -4.30 -13.50
CA PRO A 31 20.05 -4.63 -14.90
C PRO A 31 18.90 -5.64 -14.97
N ASN A 32 17.76 -5.18 -15.51
CA ASN A 32 16.52 -5.93 -15.82
C ASN A 32 15.40 -6.00 -14.77
N ASP A 33 15.57 -5.50 -13.54
CA ASP A 33 14.47 -5.47 -12.55
C ASP A 33 14.54 -4.24 -11.65
N VAL A 34 13.46 -3.46 -11.58
CA VAL A 34 13.37 -2.32 -10.66
C VAL A 34 12.02 -2.39 -9.96
N TYR A 35 12.02 -2.34 -8.62
CA TYR A 35 10.82 -2.23 -7.79
C TYR A 35 9.99 -0.97 -8.10
N VAL A 36 10.62 -0.03 -8.82
CA VAL A 36 9.96 0.98 -9.66
C VAL A 36 9.47 0.29 -10.93
N ASP A 37 8.19 -0.05 -10.97
CA ASP A 37 7.62 -0.89 -11.99
C ASP A 37 7.46 -0.16 -13.32
N ARG A 38 8.08 -0.73 -14.37
CA ARG A 38 7.99 -0.23 -15.74
C ARG A 38 6.56 -0.26 -16.26
N GLN A 39 5.74 -1.22 -15.84
CA GLN A 39 4.33 -1.29 -16.27
C GLN A 39 3.52 -0.11 -15.74
N LEU A 40 3.70 0.25 -14.47
CA LEU A 40 3.07 1.44 -13.89
C LEU A 40 3.59 2.72 -14.55
N HIS A 41 4.90 2.80 -14.79
CA HIS A 41 5.50 3.95 -15.46
C HIS A 41 4.97 4.14 -16.89
N ASN A 42 4.88 3.07 -17.67
CA ASN A 42 4.34 3.09 -19.04
C ASN A 42 2.87 3.51 -19.08
N ARG A 43 2.12 3.28 -18.00
CA ARG A 43 0.74 3.74 -17.81
C ARG A 43 0.63 5.17 -17.25
N GLN A 44 1.75 5.89 -17.20
CA GLN A 44 1.85 7.26 -16.69
C GLN A 44 1.43 7.41 -15.22
N ILE A 45 1.66 6.37 -14.41
CA ILE A 45 1.41 6.38 -12.97
C ILE A 45 2.68 6.80 -12.27
N TYR A 46 2.60 7.86 -11.48
CA TYR A 46 3.71 8.42 -10.72
C TYR A 46 3.32 8.60 -9.24
N PRO A 47 4.15 8.18 -8.27
CA PRO A 47 5.38 7.42 -8.45
C PRO A 47 5.10 5.95 -8.85
N PRO A 48 5.87 5.34 -9.78
CA PRO A 48 5.59 3.99 -10.25
C PRO A 48 6.08 2.91 -9.27
N ILE A 49 5.55 2.89 -8.04
CA ILE A 49 5.95 1.97 -6.98
C ILE A 49 5.05 0.73 -7.02
N ASN A 50 5.64 -0.46 -7.14
CA ASN A 50 4.90 -1.70 -6.99
C ASN A 50 4.89 -2.14 -5.52
N VAL A 51 3.69 -2.18 -4.93
CA VAL A 51 3.50 -2.49 -3.51
C VAL A 51 3.67 -3.99 -3.18
N LEU A 52 3.48 -4.90 -4.14
CA LEU A 52 3.57 -6.35 -3.88
C LEU A 52 4.99 -6.83 -3.54
N PRO A 53 6.02 -6.49 -4.33
CA PRO A 53 7.40 -6.88 -4.01
C PRO A 53 8.07 -5.94 -2.99
N SER A 54 7.42 -4.83 -2.62
CA SER A 54 7.94 -3.86 -1.66
C SER A 54 7.65 -4.30 -0.22
N LEU A 55 8.67 -4.25 0.65
CA LEU A 55 8.54 -4.69 2.05
C LEU A 55 9.27 -3.74 3.00
N SER A 56 8.59 -3.38 4.09
CA SER A 56 9.20 -2.75 5.26
C SER A 56 9.16 -3.70 6.45
N ARG A 57 10.33 -4.20 6.87
CA ARG A 57 10.44 -5.14 8.01
C ARG A 57 10.15 -4.47 9.36
N LEU A 58 10.40 -3.17 9.47
CA LEU A 58 10.22 -2.38 10.68
C LEU A 58 8.85 -1.70 10.78
N MET A 59 7.98 -1.91 9.79
CA MET A 59 6.66 -1.29 9.76
C MET A 59 5.86 -1.56 11.04
N LYS A 60 5.86 -2.82 11.51
CA LYS A 60 5.08 -3.23 12.69
C LYS A 60 5.43 -2.47 13.97
N SER A 61 6.67 -2.00 14.12
CA SER A 61 7.10 -1.24 15.30
C SER A 61 6.87 0.27 15.16
N ALA A 62 6.47 0.75 13.99
CA ALA A 62 6.30 2.17 13.68
C ALA A 62 4.83 2.56 13.41
N ILE A 63 3.90 1.61 13.48
CA ILE A 63 2.46 1.82 13.25
C ILE A 63 1.64 1.53 14.50
N GLY A 64 0.38 1.97 14.49
CA GLY A 64 -0.56 1.72 15.58
C GLY A 64 -0.79 2.94 16.48
N GLU A 65 -1.47 2.69 17.60
CA GLU A 65 -1.88 3.71 18.57
C GLU A 65 -0.66 4.41 19.19
N GLY A 66 -0.70 5.75 19.25
CA GLY A 66 0.40 6.58 19.75
C GLY A 66 1.50 6.90 18.72
N MET A 67 1.53 6.24 17.56
CA MET A 67 2.47 6.52 16.46
C MET A 67 1.77 7.09 15.22
N THR A 68 0.75 6.38 14.72
CA THR A 68 -0.04 6.79 13.56
C THR A 68 -1.53 6.75 13.91
N ARG A 69 -2.22 5.67 13.53
CA ARG A 69 -3.63 5.41 13.86
C ARG A 69 -3.82 3.91 14.10
N LYS A 70 -4.81 3.55 14.91
CA LYS A 70 -5.06 2.16 15.35
C LYS A 70 -5.40 1.19 14.20
N ASP A 71 -5.99 1.68 13.11
CA ASP A 71 -6.44 0.91 11.95
C ASP A 71 -5.35 0.72 10.88
N HIS A 72 -4.19 1.35 11.02
CA HIS A 72 -3.15 1.37 9.99
C HIS A 72 -2.72 -0.04 9.56
N ALA A 73 -2.45 -0.93 10.52
CA ALA A 73 -2.03 -2.30 10.24
C ALA A 73 -3.09 -3.07 9.42
N ASP A 74 -4.35 -2.95 9.82
CA ASP A 74 -5.47 -3.67 9.23
C ASP A 74 -5.76 -3.18 7.82
N VAL A 75 -5.83 -1.86 7.63
CA VAL A 75 -6.04 -1.23 6.32
C VAL A 75 -4.93 -1.60 5.35
N SER A 76 -3.66 -1.52 5.78
CA SER A 76 -2.53 -1.89 4.94
C SER A 76 -2.59 -3.36 4.51
N ASN A 77 -2.88 -4.27 5.45
CA ASN A 77 -2.97 -5.70 5.15
C ASN A 77 -4.12 -6.03 4.21
N GLN A 78 -5.27 -5.37 4.39
CA GLN A 78 -6.44 -5.57 3.54
C GLN A 78 -6.22 -5.01 2.14
N LEU A 79 -5.66 -3.79 2.00
CA LEU A 79 -5.32 -3.20 0.70
C LEU A 79 -4.33 -4.08 -0.07
N TYR A 80 -3.30 -4.59 0.62
CA TYR A 80 -2.33 -5.50 0.01
C TYR A 80 -2.99 -6.77 -0.51
N ALA A 81 -3.87 -7.39 0.28
CA ALA A 81 -4.58 -8.59 -0.12
C ALA A 81 -5.52 -8.35 -1.32
N CYS A 82 -6.28 -7.25 -1.30
CA CYS A 82 -7.15 -6.88 -2.41
C CYS A 82 -6.34 -6.59 -3.69
N TYR A 83 -5.17 -5.96 -3.57
CA TYR A 83 -4.31 -5.66 -4.71
C TYR A 83 -3.69 -6.93 -5.31
N ALA A 84 -3.25 -7.88 -4.48
CA ALA A 84 -2.75 -9.18 -4.93
C ALA A 84 -3.83 -9.95 -5.70
N ILE A 85 -5.02 -10.09 -5.11
CA ILE A 85 -6.16 -10.77 -5.77
C ILE A 85 -6.54 -10.04 -7.07
N GLY A 86 -6.60 -8.70 -7.06
CA GLY A 86 -6.90 -7.92 -8.26
C GLY A 86 -5.91 -8.12 -9.39
N LYS A 87 -4.62 -8.29 -9.09
CA LYS A 87 -3.61 -8.63 -10.11
C LYS A 87 -3.80 -10.03 -10.68
N ASP A 88 -4.12 -11.02 -9.85
CA ASP A 88 -4.43 -12.37 -10.30
C ASP A 88 -5.69 -12.38 -11.18
N VAL A 89 -6.73 -11.65 -10.77
CA VAL A 89 -7.96 -11.47 -11.56
C VAL A 89 -7.70 -10.74 -12.88
N GLN A 90 -6.81 -9.74 -12.89
CA GLN A 90 -6.40 -9.07 -14.12
C GLN A 90 -5.71 -10.03 -15.10
N ALA A 91 -4.86 -10.94 -14.59
CA ALA A 91 -4.26 -11.98 -15.41
C ALA A 91 -5.32 -12.98 -15.91
N MET A 92 -6.24 -13.40 -15.06
CA MET A 92 -7.36 -14.29 -15.46
C MET A 92 -8.25 -13.64 -16.53
N LYS A 93 -8.57 -12.35 -16.40
CA LYS A 93 -9.31 -11.58 -17.41
C LYS A 93 -8.65 -11.63 -18.78
N ALA A 94 -7.32 -11.53 -18.83
CA ALA A 94 -6.57 -11.58 -20.09
C ALA A 94 -6.59 -12.97 -20.75
N VAL A 95 -6.80 -14.04 -19.98
CA VAL A 95 -6.80 -15.43 -20.47
C VAL A 95 -8.21 -15.89 -20.85
N VAL A 96 -9.20 -15.68 -19.98
CA VAL A 96 -10.56 -16.25 -20.11
C VAL A 96 -11.56 -15.24 -20.70
N GLY A 97 -11.23 -13.96 -20.68
CA GLY A 97 -12.13 -12.88 -21.10
C GLY A 97 -12.98 -12.32 -19.97
N GLU A 98 -13.64 -11.19 -20.22
CA GLU A 98 -14.38 -10.44 -19.20
C GLU A 98 -15.71 -11.11 -18.80
N GLU A 99 -16.33 -11.85 -19.72
CA GLU A 99 -17.65 -12.48 -19.51
C GLU A 99 -17.62 -13.64 -18.52
N ALA A 100 -16.44 -14.21 -18.25
CA ALA A 100 -16.26 -15.32 -17.32
C ALA A 100 -16.02 -14.89 -15.87
N LEU A 101 -15.94 -13.58 -15.61
CA LEU A 101 -15.63 -13.04 -14.29
C LEU A 101 -16.88 -12.98 -13.40
N THR A 102 -16.69 -13.27 -12.12
CA THR A 102 -17.76 -13.11 -11.14
C THR A 102 -17.99 -11.63 -10.82
N SER A 103 -19.12 -11.31 -10.18
CA SER A 103 -19.40 -9.96 -9.68
C SER A 103 -18.31 -9.46 -8.73
N ASP A 104 -17.75 -10.36 -7.92
CA ASP A 104 -16.69 -10.06 -6.96
C ASP A 104 -15.36 -9.76 -7.68
N ASP A 105 -15.06 -10.51 -8.75
CA ASP A 105 -13.88 -10.27 -9.58
C ASP A 105 -13.93 -8.90 -10.26
N LEU A 106 -15.11 -8.49 -10.74
CA LEU A 106 -15.31 -7.16 -11.31
C LEU A 106 -15.03 -6.05 -10.27
N LEU A 107 -15.41 -6.25 -9.01
CA LEU A 107 -15.06 -5.31 -7.93
C LEU A 107 -13.56 -5.25 -7.67
N TYR A 108 -12.85 -6.39 -7.71
CA TYR A 108 -11.39 -6.40 -7.58
C TYR A 108 -10.69 -5.68 -8.73
N LEU A 109 -11.20 -5.80 -9.96
CA LEU A 109 -10.68 -5.06 -11.11
C LEU A 109 -10.93 -3.56 -11.00
N GLU A 110 -12.12 -3.16 -10.55
CA GLU A 110 -12.43 -1.75 -10.28
C GLU A 110 -11.52 -1.18 -9.19
N PHE A 111 -11.37 -1.93 -8.09
CA PHE A 111 -10.45 -1.58 -7.01
C PHE A 111 -9.02 -1.43 -7.53
N LEU A 112 -8.53 -2.35 -8.36
CA LEU A 112 -7.18 -2.31 -8.90
C LEU A 112 -6.92 -1.01 -9.66
N GLN A 113 -7.83 -0.62 -10.55
CA GLN A 113 -7.71 0.63 -11.30
C GLN A 113 -7.74 1.86 -10.41
N LYS A 114 -8.67 1.91 -9.45
CA LYS A 114 -8.80 3.03 -8.51
C LYS A 114 -7.63 3.12 -7.54
N PHE A 115 -7.07 1.98 -7.11
CA PHE A 115 -5.91 1.92 -6.24
C PHE A 115 -4.68 2.50 -6.93
N GLU A 116 -4.40 2.08 -8.16
CA GLU A 116 -3.25 2.59 -8.91
C GLU A 116 -3.39 4.09 -9.24
N LYS A 117 -4.60 4.57 -9.55
CA LYS A 117 -4.85 5.97 -9.91
C LYS A 117 -5.01 6.93 -8.73
N ASN A 118 -5.55 6.49 -7.60
CA ASN A 118 -5.89 7.39 -6.49
C ASN A 118 -4.98 7.18 -5.27
N PHE A 119 -4.53 5.94 -5.03
CA PHE A 119 -3.66 5.63 -3.90
C PHE A 119 -2.19 5.76 -4.29
N ILE A 120 -1.76 5.03 -5.31
CA ILE A 120 -0.36 5.05 -5.77
C ILE A 120 -0.06 6.38 -6.46
N ALA A 121 -0.90 6.80 -7.41
CA ALA A 121 -0.63 8.02 -8.14
C ALA A 121 -0.74 9.24 -7.20
N GLN A 122 0.32 10.04 -7.19
CA GLN A 122 0.47 11.25 -6.40
C GLN A 122 1.35 12.24 -7.17
N GLY A 123 1.00 13.52 -7.17
CA GLY A 123 1.80 14.54 -7.85
C GLY A 123 3.20 14.68 -7.24
N PRO A 124 4.20 15.12 -8.03
CA PRO A 124 5.57 15.31 -7.54
C PRO A 124 5.70 16.35 -6.43
N TYR A 125 4.69 17.21 -6.26
CA TYR A 125 4.64 18.25 -5.23
C TYR A 125 3.54 18.02 -4.19
N ASP A 126 2.81 16.91 -4.28
CA ASP A 126 1.82 16.55 -3.29
C ASP A 126 2.51 15.95 -2.08
N ASN A 127 2.16 16.39 -0.89
CA ASN A 127 2.64 15.81 0.36
C ASN A 127 1.45 15.34 1.20
N ARG A 128 1.15 14.04 1.09
CA ARG A 128 0.05 13.42 1.83
C ARG A 128 0.48 13.06 3.24
N THR A 129 -0.34 13.40 4.21
CA THR A 129 -0.17 12.89 5.57
C THR A 129 -0.54 11.41 5.65
N VAL A 130 -0.07 10.73 6.71
CA VAL A 130 -0.46 9.34 6.96
C VAL A 130 -1.98 9.20 7.15
N TYR A 131 -2.63 10.19 7.73
CA TYR A 131 -4.08 10.17 7.97
C TYR A 131 -4.87 10.27 6.66
N GLU A 132 -4.48 11.19 5.78
CA GLU A 132 -5.08 11.31 4.43
C GLU A 132 -4.88 10.02 3.64
N THR A 133 -3.69 9.42 3.73
CA THR A 133 -3.39 8.14 3.06
C THR A 133 -4.30 7.02 3.56
N LEU A 134 -4.50 6.92 4.87
CA LEU A 134 -5.41 5.92 5.44
C LEU A 134 -6.87 6.19 5.05
N ASP A 135 -7.28 7.45 4.98
CA ASP A 135 -8.63 7.83 4.57
C ASP A 135 -8.90 7.52 3.09
N ILE A 136 -7.92 7.73 2.20
CA ILE A 136 -7.98 7.26 0.80
C ILE A 136 -8.07 5.72 0.77
N GLY A 137 -7.29 5.04 1.61
CA GLY A 137 -7.37 3.59 1.78
C GLY A 137 -8.78 3.12 2.11
N TRP A 138 -9.44 3.74 3.09
CA TRP A 138 -10.83 3.45 3.43
C TRP A 138 -11.81 3.77 2.30
N GLN A 139 -11.62 4.88 1.59
CA GLN A 139 -12.46 5.21 0.42
C GLN A 139 -12.40 4.11 -0.64
N LEU A 140 -11.24 3.49 -0.86
CA LEU A 140 -11.08 2.39 -1.78
C LEU A 140 -11.65 1.08 -1.24
N LEU A 141 -11.46 0.79 0.04
CA LEU A 141 -12.02 -0.42 0.67
C LEU A 141 -13.55 -0.42 0.70
N ARG A 142 -14.19 0.76 0.69
CA ARG A 142 -15.66 0.92 0.61
C ARG A 142 -16.26 0.51 -0.74
N ILE A 143 -15.45 0.25 -1.76
CA ILE A 143 -15.92 -0.38 -3.02
C ILE A 143 -16.42 -1.80 -2.73
N PHE A 144 -15.81 -2.47 -1.76
CA PHE A 144 -16.20 -3.82 -1.37
C PHE A 144 -17.30 -3.80 -0.30
N PRO A 145 -18.26 -4.75 -0.36
CA PRO A 145 -19.13 -5.08 0.75
C PRO A 145 -18.35 -5.43 2.03
N LYS A 146 -18.92 -5.10 3.19
CA LYS A 146 -18.31 -5.36 4.51
C LYS A 146 -17.83 -6.81 4.69
N GLU A 147 -18.58 -7.76 4.12
CA GLU A 147 -18.35 -9.20 4.23
C GLU A 147 -17.05 -9.67 3.54
N MET A 148 -16.57 -8.90 2.55
CA MET A 148 -15.34 -9.21 1.83
C MET A 148 -14.07 -8.74 2.57
N LEU A 149 -14.21 -7.88 3.58
CA LEU A 149 -13.09 -7.29 4.33
C LEU A 149 -12.63 -8.21 5.47
N LYS A 150 -12.11 -9.39 5.11
CA LYS A 150 -11.79 -10.48 6.06
C LYS A 150 -10.58 -10.21 6.95
N ARG A 151 -9.68 -9.28 6.58
CA ARG A 151 -8.44 -8.99 7.35
C ARG A 151 -8.59 -7.81 8.31
N ILE A 152 -9.79 -7.24 8.42
CA ILE A 152 -10.07 -6.11 9.31
C ILE A 152 -10.93 -6.61 10.48
N PRO A 153 -10.52 -6.38 11.74
CA PRO A 153 -11.35 -6.67 12.90
C PRO A 153 -12.70 -5.94 12.85
N GLN A 154 -13.76 -6.59 13.34
CA GLN A 154 -15.10 -6.00 13.34
C GLN A 154 -15.19 -4.69 14.12
N SER A 155 -14.40 -4.54 15.20
CA SER A 155 -14.30 -3.29 15.97
C SER A 155 -13.83 -2.12 15.11
N THR A 156 -12.72 -2.30 14.39
CA THR A 156 -12.16 -1.31 13.46
C THR A 156 -13.12 -1.06 12.29
N LEU A 157 -13.72 -2.12 11.74
CA LEU A 157 -14.64 -2.01 10.62
C LEU A 157 -15.89 -1.22 10.99
N ALA A 158 -16.48 -1.47 12.16
CA ALA A 158 -17.66 -0.74 12.62
C ALA A 158 -17.43 0.77 12.78
N GLU A 159 -16.21 1.17 13.15
CA GLU A 159 -15.86 2.57 13.38
C GLU A 159 -15.53 3.34 12.09
N PHE A 160 -14.78 2.74 11.17
CA PHE A 160 -14.24 3.45 10.00
C PHE A 160 -14.96 3.16 8.68
N TYR A 161 -15.69 2.04 8.58
CA TYR A 161 -16.43 1.69 7.37
C TYR A 161 -17.67 2.58 7.12
N PRO A 162 -18.59 2.79 8.09
CA PRO A 162 -19.78 3.60 7.84
C PRO A 162 -19.36 5.04 7.55
N ARG A 163 -19.85 5.56 6.41
CA ARG A 163 -19.61 6.93 5.97
C ARG A 163 -20.54 7.88 6.73
N GLU A 164 -20.53 7.85 8.06
CA GLU A 164 -20.89 9.07 8.77
C GLU A 164 -19.75 10.03 8.52
N SER A 165 -19.96 10.85 7.48
CA SER A 165 -19.49 12.22 7.51
C SER A 165 -19.91 12.80 8.85
N ALA A 166 -19.04 12.66 9.86
CA ALA A 166 -18.92 13.69 10.87
C ALA A 166 -18.54 14.94 10.09
N ALA A 167 -19.57 15.64 9.62
CA ALA A 167 -19.51 17.04 9.30
C ALA A 167 -18.98 17.69 10.59
N ARG A 168 -17.66 17.86 10.64
CA ARG A 168 -17.01 18.67 11.66
C ARG A 168 -17.41 20.11 11.32
N HIS A 169 -18.48 20.56 11.98
CA HIS A 169 -18.79 21.96 12.20
C HIS A 169 -17.67 22.64 13.00
#